data_AF-A0A1W2C7M6-F1
#
_entry.id   AF-A0A1W2C7M6-F1
#
_cell.length_a   1.000
_cell.length_b   1.000
_cell.length_c   1.000
_cell.angle_alpha   90.00
_cell.angle_beta   90.00
_cell.angle_gamma   90.00
#
_symmetry.space_group_name_H-M   'P 1'
#
loop_
_entity.id
_entity.type
_entity.pdbx_description
1 polymer ?
#
loop_
_entity_poly.entity_id
_entity_poly.type
_entity_poly.pdbx_seq_one_letter_code
_entity_poly.pdbx_strand_id
1 'polypeptide(L)'
;MGLFKRGEAIRAKKIGAHARYVDEDVQRVDLKVTSTDGETVTIDLSLDQTRQLVIDLTNAYGACRPALLDQKQVDRITSYFGMR
;
A
#
# COMPACT_ATOMS: atom_id res chain seq x y z
N MET A 1 -20.38 -15.05 8.57
CA MET A 1 -19.57 -15.07 7.34
C MET A 1 -18.39 -14.16 7.60
N GLY A 2 -17.20 -14.77 7.61
CA GLY A 2 -16.07 -14.29 8.40
C GLY A 2 -15.20 -13.31 7.65
N LEU A 3 -14.92 -12.19 8.31
CA LEU A 3 -13.80 -11.30 8.01
C LEU A 3 -12.56 -12.13 7.68
N PHE A 4 -11.94 -11.77 6.56
CA PHE A 4 -10.60 -12.17 6.10
C PHE A 4 -9.75 -12.86 7.19
N LYS A 5 -9.52 -14.16 7.04
CA LYS A 5 -8.61 -14.87 7.96
C LYS A 5 -7.19 -14.36 7.72
N ARG A 6 -6.51 -14.00 8.81
CA ARG A 6 -5.12 -13.55 8.80
C ARG A 6 -4.25 -14.61 8.12
N GLY A 7 -3.65 -14.28 6.98
CA GLY A 7 -2.75 -15.17 6.22
C GLY A 7 -3.33 -15.79 4.94
N GLU A 8 -4.62 -15.58 4.64
CA GLU A 8 -5.16 -15.99 3.33
C GLU A 8 -4.82 -14.94 2.25
N ALA A 9 -4.35 -15.41 1.09
CA ALA A 9 -4.14 -14.56 -0.08
C ALA A 9 -5.49 -14.12 -0.65
N ILE A 10 -5.74 -12.82 -0.70
CA ILE A 10 -7.01 -12.26 -1.16
C ILE A 10 -6.87 -11.77 -2.59
N ARG A 11 -7.77 -12.18 -3.48
CA ARG A 11 -7.90 -11.58 -4.81
C ARG A 11 -8.67 -10.27 -4.69
N ALA A 12 -7.95 -9.15 -4.84
CA ALA A 12 -8.56 -7.83 -4.86
C ALA A 12 -9.13 -7.50 -6.25
N LYS A 13 -10.39 -7.07 -6.28
CA LYS A 13 -11.03 -6.49 -7.46
C LYS A 13 -10.74 -5.00 -7.58
N LYS A 14 -10.64 -4.30 -6.45
CA LYS A 14 -10.36 -2.86 -6.39
C LYS A 14 -9.54 -2.54 -5.14
N ILE A 15 -8.55 -1.68 -5.32
CA ILE A 15 -7.77 -1.09 -4.23
C ILE A 15 -7.92 0.43 -4.34
N GLY A 16 -8.17 1.10 -3.23
CA GLY A 16 -8.21 2.56 -3.13
C GLY A 16 -7.52 3.02 -1.86
N ALA A 17 -6.93 4.22 -1.89
CA ALA A 17 -6.30 4.83 -0.74
C ALA A 17 -6.85 6.24 -0.55
N HIS A 18 -7.11 6.63 0.70
CA HIS A 18 -7.56 7.97 1.05
C HIS A 18 -6.78 8.50 2.26
N ALA A 19 -6.08 9.62 2.09
CA ALA A 19 -5.38 10.28 3.18
C ALA A 19 -6.37 11.14 3.99
N ARG A 20 -6.28 11.06 5.32
CA ARG A 20 -7.03 11.87 6.27
C ARG A 20 -6.07 12.57 7.22
N TYR A 21 -6.37 13.81 7.57
CA TYR A 21 -5.66 14.54 8.61
C TYR A 21 -6.23 14.16 9.98
N VAL A 22 -5.36 13.82 10.91
CA VAL A 22 -5.66 13.70 12.34
C VAL A 22 -4.87 14.82 13.02
N ASP A 23 -5.59 15.85 13.47
CA ASP A 23 -5.03 17.14 13.93
C ASP A 23 -4.20 17.88 12.84
N GLU A 24 -3.28 18.76 13.24
CA GLU A 24 -2.53 19.66 12.33
C GLU A 24 -1.40 18.94 11.55
N ASP A 25 -0.84 17.82 12.06
CA ASP A 25 0.40 17.23 11.52
C ASP A 25 0.34 15.71 11.23
N VAL A 26 -0.56 14.93 11.83
CA VAL A 26 -0.54 13.47 11.68
C VAL A 26 -1.46 13.01 10.54
N GLN A 27 -0.86 12.62 9.42
CA GLN A 27 -1.61 12.02 8.30
C GLN A 27 -1.83 10.52 8.53
N ARG A 28 -3.09 10.08 8.45
CA ARG A 28 -3.52 8.67 8.37
C ARG A 28 -3.93 8.33 6.95
N VAL A 29 -3.76 7.07 6.55
CA VAL A 29 -4.19 6.58 5.25
C VAL A 29 -5.15 5.42 5.42
N ASP A 30 -6.37 5.57 4.92
CA ASP A 30 -7.32 4.48 4.80
C ASP A 30 -7.05 3.73 3.50
N LEU A 31 -6.52 2.51 3.62
CA LEU A 31 -6.39 1.59 2.50
C LEU A 31 -7.65 0.72 2.42
N LYS A 32 -8.43 0.92 1.35
CA LYS A 32 -9.65 0.17 1.07
C LYS A 32 -9.36 -0.92 0.04
N VAL A 33 -9.59 -2.18 0.43
CA VAL A 33 -9.46 -3.35 -0.44
C VAL A 33 -10.82 -4.00 -0.59
N THR A 34 -11.30 -4.10 -1.83
CA THR A 34 -12.52 -4.82 -2.17
C THR A 34 -12.15 -6.12 -2.89
N SER A 35 -12.58 -7.26 -2.35
CA SER A 35 -12.38 -8.58 -2.92
C SER A 35 -13.24 -8.79 -4.17
N THR A 36 -12.96 -9.85 -4.93
CA THR A 36 -13.78 -10.26 -6.07
C THR A 36 -15.22 -10.61 -5.68
N ASP A 37 -15.42 -11.06 -4.45
CA ASP A 37 -16.72 -11.47 -3.90
C ASP A 37 -17.54 -10.26 -3.39
N GLY A 38 -16.99 -9.05 -3.51
CA GLY A 38 -17.64 -7.80 -3.12
C GLY A 38 -17.38 -7.39 -1.67
N GLU A 39 -16.76 -8.25 -0.87
CA GLU A 39 -16.38 -7.93 0.51
C GLU A 39 -15.33 -6.82 0.51
N THR A 40 -15.47 -5.88 1.44
CA THR A 40 -14.59 -4.71 1.51
C THR A 40 -14.02 -4.56 2.89
N VAL A 41 -12.70 -4.41 2.98
CA VAL A 41 -11.97 -4.05 4.20
C VAL A 41 -11.34 -2.68 4.03
N THR A 42 -11.35 -1.93 5.12
CA THR A 42 -10.62 -0.66 5.24
C THR A 42 -9.57 -0.83 6.33
N ILE A 43 -8.32 -0.51 6.00
CA ILE A 43 -7.16 -0.62 6.89
C ILE A 43 -6.68 0.80 7.16
N ASP A 44 -6.68 1.21 8.42
CA ASP A 44 -6.10 2.47 8.86
C ASP A 44 -4.58 2.28 9.02
N LEU A 45 -3.82 3.05 8.25
CA LEU A 45 -2.36 3.06 8.28
C LEU A 45 -1.87 4.39 8.83
N SER A 46 -0.91 4.32 9.75
CA SER A 46 -0.06 5.47 10.08
C SER A 46 0.82 5.87 8.89
N LEU A 47 1.41 7.06 8.95
CA LEU A 47 2.35 7.54 7.93
C LEU A 47 3.54 6.58 7.73
N ASP A 48 4.12 6.09 8.82
CA ASP A 48 5.26 5.14 8.75
C ASP A 48 4.85 3.80 8.14
N GLN A 49 3.68 3.26 8.51
CA GLN A 49 3.15 2.03 7.90
C GLN A 49 2.84 2.23 6.41
N THR A 50 2.33 3.40 6.02
CA THR A 50 2.08 3.75 4.62
C THR A 50 3.37 3.81 3.82
N ARG A 51 4.41 4.45 4.39
CA ARG A 51 5.75 4.50 3.79
C ARG A 51 6.30 3.10 3.53
N GLN A 52 6.28 2.24 4.53
CA GLN A 52 6.75 0.85 4.38
C GLN A 52 5.95 0.09 3.31
N LEU A 53 4.63 0.25 3.28
CA LEU A 53 3.78 -0.41 2.29
C LEU A 53 4.14 0.00 0.85
N VAL A 54 4.39 1.30 0.59
CA VAL A 54 4.77 1.77 -0.75
C VAL A 54 6.09 1.16 -1.21
N ILE A 55 7.05 1.03 -0.30
CA ILE A 55 8.35 0.41 -0.56
C ILE A 55 8.16 -1.06 -0.93
N ASP A 56 7.45 -1.82 -0.09
CA ASP A 56 7.25 -3.26 -0.29
C ASP A 56 6.53 -3.54 -1.62
N LEU A 57 5.51 -2.75 -1.95
CA LEU A 57 4.77 -2.87 -3.21
C LEU A 57 5.63 -2.51 -4.42
N THR A 58 6.48 -1.48 -4.32
CA THR A 58 7.40 -1.07 -5.38
C THR A 58 8.43 -2.16 -5.65
N ASN A 59 9.01 -2.73 -4.60
CA ASN A 59 9.96 -3.84 -4.69
C ASN A 59 9.32 -5.09 -5.30
N ALA A 60 8.13 -5.47 -4.83
CA ALA A 60 7.38 -6.60 -5.38
C ALA A 60 7.02 -6.39 -6.86
N TYR A 61 6.58 -5.19 -7.23
CA TYR A 61 6.29 -4.86 -8.62
C TYR A 61 7.54 -4.90 -9.50
N GLY A 62 8.66 -4.34 -9.05
CA GLY A 62 9.95 -4.41 -9.72
C GLY A 62 10.40 -5.85 -9.96
N ALA A 63 10.22 -6.74 -8.99
CA ALA A 63 10.50 -8.17 -9.15
C ALA A 63 9.60 -8.84 -10.21
N CYS A 64 8.31 -8.47 -10.28
CA CYS A 64 7.37 -9.02 -11.26
C CYS A 64 7.51 -8.43 -12.68
N ARG A 65 8.01 -7.20 -12.78
CA ARG A 65 8.14 -6.43 -14.03
C ARG A 65 9.44 -5.59 -14.04
N PRO A 66 10.61 -6.24 -14.17
CA PRO A 66 11.91 -5.55 -14.06
C PRO A 66 12.12 -4.45 -15.11
N ALA A 67 11.49 -4.58 -16.28
CA ALA A 67 11.67 -3.66 -17.41
C ALA A 67 10.78 -2.40 -17.34
N LEU A 68 9.86 -2.29 -16.38
CA LEU A 68 8.87 -1.19 -16.31
C LEU A 68 9.16 -0.13 -15.24
N LEU A 69 10.05 -0.43 -14.29
CA LEU A 69 10.55 0.56 -13.34
C LEU A 69 12.02 0.82 -13.67
N ASP A 70 12.31 2.00 -14.22
CA ASP A 70 13.71 2.44 -14.35
C ASP A 70 14.30 2.57 -12.94
N GLN A 71 15.58 2.20 -12.75
CA GLN A 71 16.26 2.24 -11.45
C GLN A 71 16.13 3.63 -10.80
N LYS A 72 16.14 4.69 -11.61
CA LYS A 72 15.92 6.07 -11.15
C LYS A 72 14.54 6.32 -10.54
N GLN A 73 13.50 5.61 -10.96
CA GLN A 73 12.16 5.72 -10.38
C GLN A 73 12.10 5.02 -9.03
N VAL A 74 12.70 3.84 -8.94
CA VAL A 74 12.87 3.11 -7.67
C VAL A 74 13.64 3.97 -6.68
N ASP A 75 14.80 4.49 -7.10
CA ASP A 75 15.66 5.35 -6.27
C ASP A 75 14.96 6.65 -5.84
N ARG A 76 14.09 7.22 -6.69
CA ARG A 76 13.33 8.43 -6.34
C ARG A 76 12.25 8.13 -5.29
N ILE A 77 11.58 6.99 -5.40
CA ILE A 77 10.58 6.54 -4.42
C ILE A 77 11.29 6.24 -3.08
N THR A 78 12.35 5.44 -3.10
CA THR A 78 13.10 5.09 -1.87
C THR A 78 13.79 6.30 -1.23
N SER A 79 14.30 7.24 -2.02
CA SER A 79 14.90 8.49 -1.55
C SER A 79 13.88 9.47 -0.96
N TYR A 80 12.69 9.60 -1.56
CA TYR A 80 11.58 10.36 -0.97
C TYR A 80 11.23 9.81 0.42
N PHE A 81 11.35 8.50 0.58
CA PHE A 81 11.20 7.79 1.84
C PHE A 81 12.54 7.56 2.54
N GLY A 82 13.53 8.44 2.40
CA GLY A 82 14.73 8.54 3.26
C GLY A 82 15.52 7.26 3.52
N MET A 83 15.44 6.27 2.64
CA MET A 83 16.24 5.04 2.73
C MET A 83 17.43 5.17 1.80
N ARG A 84 18.62 5.19 2.37
CA ARG A 84 19.91 5.10 1.67
C ARG A 84 20.57 3.79 2.05
#